data_AF-A0A968SLM5-F1
#
_entry.id   AF-A0A968SLM5-F1
#
_cell.length_a   1.000
_cell.length_b   1.000
_cell.length_c   1.000
_cell.angle_alpha   90.00
_cell.angle_beta   90.00
_cell.angle_gamma   90.00
#
_symmetry.space_group_name_H-M   'P 1'
#
loop_
_entity.id
_entity.type
_entity.pdbx_description
1 polymer ?
#
loop_
_entity_poly.entity_id
_entity_poly.type
_entity_poly.pdbx_seq_one_letter_code
_entity_poly.pdbx_strand_id
1 'polypeptide(L)'
;MQGLTGLLPLMVLMDPQHGEERLRQVASQIERIPDEGVRADIAAATAVLAGVALDKELVKRILGEMTMRESAIYQEWRQEALAEGIQRGKQEGIQQTARNLLAMGLDPQQIATATGLTLEQIRQLQN
;
A
#
# COMPACT_ATOMS: atom_id res chain seq x y z
N MET A 1 23.28 -4.37 24.11
CA MET A 1 22.07 -3.65 23.66
C MET A 1 21.19 -4.43 22.67
N GLN A 2 21.54 -5.66 22.24
CA GLN A 2 20.79 -6.40 21.22
C GLN A 2 19.37 -6.87 21.63
N GLY A 3 19.06 -6.96 22.92
CA GLY A 3 17.78 -7.51 23.39
C GLY A 3 16.56 -6.57 23.35
N LEU A 4 16.76 -5.25 23.27
CA LEU A 4 15.65 -4.29 23.34
C LEU A 4 15.13 -3.83 21.97
N THR A 5 15.88 -4.09 20.90
CA THR A 5 15.51 -3.65 19.54
C THR A 5 14.18 -4.25 19.07
N GLY A 6 13.88 -5.50 19.47
CA GLY A 6 12.61 -6.16 19.14
C GLY A 6 11.38 -5.54 19.83
N LEU A 7 11.57 -4.69 20.85
CA LEU A 7 10.48 -4.03 21.57
C LEU A 7 10.12 -2.66 20.98
N LEU A 8 10.96 -2.10 20.10
CA LEU A 8 10.73 -0.79 19.49
C LEU A 8 9.36 -0.65 18.82
N PRO A 9 8.87 -1.65 18.05
CA PRO A 9 7.54 -1.56 17.45
C PRO A 9 6.42 -1.43 18.50
N LEU A 10 6.54 -2.11 19.64
CA LEU A 10 5.54 -2.11 20.70
C LEU A 10 5.50 -0.80 21.49
N MET A 11 6.64 -0.08 21.57
CA MET A 11 6.73 1.17 22.33
C MET A 11 5.74 2.22 21.84
N VAL A 12 5.43 2.25 20.53
CA VAL A 12 4.47 3.19 19.94
C VAL A 12 3.06 3.03 20.54
N LEU A 13 2.72 1.84 21.01
CA LEU A 13 1.41 1.52 21.57
C LEU A 13 1.27 1.88 23.07
N MET A 14 2.37 2.16 23.77
CA MET A 14 2.37 2.21 25.24
C MET A 14 1.68 3.44 25.85
N ASP A 15 1.46 4.51 25.09
CA ASP A 15 0.61 5.64 25.47
C ASP A 15 0.24 6.45 24.19
N PRO A 16 -0.95 6.16 23.62
CA PRO A 16 -1.39 6.81 22.39
C PRO A 16 -1.54 8.33 22.49
N GLN A 17 -1.67 8.91 23.70
CA GLN A 17 -1.85 10.36 23.88
C GLN A 17 -0.62 11.15 23.43
N HIS A 18 0.56 10.53 23.48
CA HIS A 18 1.83 11.09 23.00
C HIS A 18 2.45 10.24 21.88
N GLY A 19 1.61 9.61 21.06
CA GLY A 19 2.08 8.63 20.08
C GLY A 19 2.97 9.22 18.97
N GLU A 20 2.78 10.48 18.56
CA GLU A 20 3.67 11.13 17.58
C GLU A 20 5.10 11.27 18.11
N GLU A 21 5.27 11.85 19.31
CA GLU A 21 6.58 12.06 19.90
C GLU A 21 7.30 10.72 20.09
N ARG A 22 6.58 9.71 20.57
CA ARG A 22 7.10 8.35 20.67
C ARG A 22 7.52 7.76 19.35
N LEU A 23 6.71 7.90 18.31
CA LEU A 23 7.04 7.37 17.00
C LEU A 23 8.33 8.02 16.46
N ARG A 24 8.55 9.32 16.72
CA ARG A 24 9.81 10.00 16.38
C ARG A 24 10.99 9.45 17.17
N GLN A 25 10.83 9.20 18.46
CA GLN A 25 11.87 8.57 19.29
C GLN A 25 12.21 7.17 18.79
N VAL A 26 11.19 6.35 18.51
CA VAL A 26 11.34 5.00 17.97
C VAL A 26 12.04 5.03 16.61
N ALA A 27 11.61 5.91 15.69
CA ALA A 27 12.25 6.07 14.39
C ALA A 27 13.75 6.39 14.52
N SER A 28 14.11 7.32 15.40
CA SER A 28 15.53 7.65 15.68
C SER A 28 16.31 6.47 16.26
N GLN A 29 15.68 5.58 17.03
CA GLN A 29 16.33 4.37 17.53
C GLN A 29 16.51 3.31 16.43
N ILE A 30 15.55 3.20 15.52
CA ILE A 30 15.60 2.32 14.35
C ILE A 30 16.75 2.71 13.43
N GLU A 31 16.93 4.01 13.14
CA GLU A 31 18.03 4.51 12.30
C GLU A 31 19.43 4.15 12.83
N ARG A 32 19.56 3.91 14.14
CA ARG A 32 20.83 3.53 14.78
C ARG A 32 21.11 2.03 14.72
N ILE A 33 20.18 1.21 14.22
CA ILE A 33 20.38 -0.24 14.05
C ILE A 33 21.42 -0.46 12.94
N PRO A 34 22.57 -1.11 13.22
CA PRO A 34 23.63 -1.27 12.23
C PRO A 34 23.25 -2.18 11.06
N ASP A 35 22.59 -3.31 11.37
CA ASP A 35 22.16 -4.28 10.38
C ASP A 35 20.95 -3.73 9.60
N GLU A 36 21.08 -3.66 8.28
CA GLU A 36 20.09 -3.03 7.42
C GLU A 36 18.81 -3.84 7.27
N GLY A 37 18.91 -5.17 7.22
CA GLY A 37 17.76 -6.06 7.19
C GLY A 37 16.94 -5.96 8.47
N VAL A 38 17.59 -6.06 9.63
CA VAL A 38 16.94 -5.89 10.94
C VAL A 38 16.35 -4.49 11.07
N ARG A 39 17.06 -3.45 10.62
CA ARG A 39 16.55 -2.07 10.62
C ARG A 39 15.27 -1.96 9.81
N ALA A 40 15.25 -2.51 8.59
CA ALA A 40 14.11 -2.47 7.70
C ALA A 40 12.92 -3.28 8.25
N ASP A 41 13.15 -4.46 8.80
CA ASP A 41 12.10 -5.31 9.38
C ASP A 41 11.47 -4.66 10.62
N ILE A 42 12.28 -4.05 11.49
CA ILE A 42 11.78 -3.33 12.66
C ILE A 42 11.03 -2.07 12.24
N ALA A 43 11.50 -1.35 11.21
CA ALA A 43 10.76 -0.22 10.63
C ALA A 43 9.39 -0.67 10.10
N ALA A 44 9.34 -1.81 9.40
CA ALA A 44 8.11 -2.34 8.84
C ALA A 44 7.11 -2.75 9.94
N ALA A 45 7.56 -3.52 10.93
CA ALA A 45 6.75 -3.89 12.07
C ALA A 45 6.25 -2.65 12.85
N THR A 46 7.11 -1.64 13.01
CA THR A 46 6.74 -0.37 13.67
C THR A 46 5.67 0.36 12.88
N ALA A 47 5.77 0.43 11.55
CA ALA A 47 4.76 1.07 10.71
C ALA A 47 3.39 0.40 10.85
N VAL A 48 3.36 -0.93 10.86
CA VAL A 48 2.14 -1.72 11.06
C VAL A 48 1.50 -1.40 12.41
N LEU A 49 2.26 -1.47 13.50
CA LEU A 49 1.73 -1.22 14.84
C LEU A 49 1.36 0.25 15.07
N ALA A 50 2.18 1.18 14.60
CA ALA A 50 1.90 2.60 14.67
C ALA A 50 0.61 2.95 13.91
N GLY A 51 0.36 2.32 12.76
CA GLY A 51 -0.85 2.51 11.97
C GLY A 51 -2.14 2.04 12.66
N VAL A 52 -2.05 1.22 13.72
CA VAL A 52 -3.21 0.85 14.55
C VAL A 52 -3.63 2.00 15.47
N ALA A 53 -2.66 2.78 15.97
CA ALA A 53 -2.90 3.82 16.98
C ALA A 53 -2.85 5.25 16.44
N LEU A 54 -2.24 5.46 15.26
CA LEU A 54 -1.91 6.77 14.71
C LEU A 54 -2.40 6.91 13.27
N ASP A 55 -2.52 8.17 12.82
CA ASP A 55 -2.83 8.47 11.44
C ASP A 55 -1.78 7.92 10.48
N LYS A 56 -2.24 7.28 9.40
CA LYS A 56 -1.36 6.62 8.43
C LYS A 56 -0.38 7.58 7.74
N GLU A 57 -0.78 8.83 7.49
CA GLU A 57 0.06 9.82 6.82
C GLU A 57 1.11 10.37 7.78
N LEU A 58 0.77 10.49 9.07
CA LEU A 58 1.74 10.76 10.12
C LEU A 58 2.80 9.64 10.19
N VAL A 59 2.38 8.37 10.21
CA VAL A 59 3.30 7.23 10.28
C VAL A 59 4.25 7.19 9.08
N LYS A 60 3.70 7.33 7.86
CA LYS A 60 4.49 7.38 6.62
C LYS A 60 5.51 8.51 6.62
N ARG A 61 5.10 9.71 7.06
CA ARG A 61 5.98 10.88 7.13
C ARG A 61 7.15 10.70 8.09
N ILE A 62 6.96 9.99 9.21
CA ILE A 62 8.01 9.80 10.22
C ILE A 62 8.94 8.65 9.87
N LEU A 63 8.42 7.48 9.50
CA LEU A 63 9.26 6.30 9.24
C LEU A 63 9.90 6.31 7.85
N GLY A 64 9.21 6.89 6.86
CA GLY A 64 9.67 6.95 5.47
C GLY A 64 9.74 5.59 4.79
N GLU A 65 9.25 5.50 3.55
CA GLU A 65 9.23 4.23 2.82
C GLU A 65 10.62 3.67 2.53
N MET A 66 11.64 4.53 2.41
CA MET A 66 13.02 4.11 2.12
C MET A 66 13.60 3.22 3.22
N THR A 67 13.24 3.48 4.47
CA THR A 67 13.75 2.76 5.65
C THR A 67 13.32 1.30 5.64
N MET A 68 12.16 0.98 5.04
CA MET A 68 11.55 -0.36 5.05
C MET A 68 11.88 -1.19 3.80
N ARG A 69 12.58 -0.63 2.81
CA ARG A 69 12.74 -1.28 1.49
C ARG A 69 13.49 -2.60 1.54
N GLU A 70 14.36 -2.82 2.50
CA GLU A 70 15.08 -4.10 2.60
C GLU A 70 14.28 -5.18 3.33
N SER A 71 13.13 -4.83 3.90
CA SER A 71 12.28 -5.79 4.59
C SER A 71 11.60 -6.73 3.60
N ALA A 72 11.76 -8.04 3.83
CA ALA A 72 11.17 -9.07 2.98
C ALA A 72 9.63 -8.96 2.94
N ILE A 73 9.00 -8.75 4.10
CA ILE A 73 7.54 -8.64 4.20
C ILE A 73 7.02 -7.36 3.52
N TYR A 74 7.76 -6.25 3.62
CA TYR A 74 7.39 -5.02 2.92
C TYR A 74 7.44 -5.19 1.40
N GLN A 75 8.46 -5.89 0.89
CA GLN A 75 8.59 -6.17 -0.54
C GLN A 75 7.47 -7.08 -1.05
N GLU A 76 7.09 -8.09 -0.28
CA GLU A 76 5.95 -8.97 -0.60
C GLU A 76 4.65 -8.16 -0.76
N TRP A 77 4.29 -7.35 0.25
CA TRP A 77 3.11 -6.49 0.17
C TRP A 77 3.17 -5.49 -0.99
N ARG A 78 4.35 -4.92 -1.26
CA ARG A 78 4.52 -4.00 -2.39
C ARG A 78 4.29 -4.70 -3.73
N GLN A 79 4.72 -5.95 -3.88
CA GLN A 79 4.50 -6.73 -5.09
C GLN A 79 3.02 -7.09 -5.26
N GLU A 80 2.35 -7.53 -4.21
CA GLU A 80 0.90 -7.80 -4.22
C GLU A 80 0.11 -6.55 -4.60
N ALA A 81 0.37 -5.43 -3.93
CA ALA A 81 -0.31 -4.16 -4.20
C ALA A 81 -0.08 -3.67 -5.64
N LEU A 82 1.13 -3.87 -6.19
CA LEU A 82 1.42 -3.54 -7.60
C LEU A 82 0.66 -4.46 -8.56
N ALA A 83 0.61 -5.76 -8.29
CA ALA A 83 -0.11 -6.71 -9.12
C ALA A 83 -1.61 -6.41 -9.15
N GLU A 84 -2.21 -6.16 -7.99
CA GLU A 84 -3.61 -5.73 -7.87
C GLU A 84 -3.86 -4.41 -8.59
N GLY A 85 -2.97 -3.42 -8.42
CA GLY A 85 -3.06 -2.13 -9.09
C GLY A 85 -3.01 -2.23 -10.62
N ILE A 86 -2.12 -3.07 -11.15
CA ILE A 86 -2.02 -3.34 -12.59
C ILE A 86 -3.30 -4.02 -13.09
N GLN A 87 -3.80 -5.02 -12.37
CA GLN A 87 -5.00 -5.74 -12.77
C GLN A 87 -6.24 -4.82 -12.78
N ARG A 88 -6.39 -4.02 -11.72
CA ARG A 88 -7.45 -3.02 -11.61
C ARG A 88 -7.34 -1.96 -12.71
N GLY A 89 -6.14 -1.42 -12.94
CA GLY A 89 -5.91 -0.42 -13.99
C GLY A 89 -6.20 -0.95 -15.40
N LYS A 90 -5.87 -2.22 -15.68
CA LYS A 90 -6.26 -2.86 -16.94
C LYS A 90 -7.79 -2.96 -17.08
N GLN A 91 -8.48 -3.40 -16.04
CA GLN A 91 -9.95 -3.51 -16.05
C GLN A 91 -10.62 -2.14 -16.22
N GLU A 92 -10.19 -1.14 -15.46
CA GLU A 92 -10.68 0.25 -15.57
C GLU A 92 -10.42 0.82 -16.96
N GLY A 93 -9.23 0.59 -17.54
CA GLY A 93 -8.89 1.01 -18.90
C GLY A 93 -9.76 0.34 -19.97
N ILE A 94 -10.03 -0.96 -19.84
CA ILE A 94 -10.94 -1.71 -20.73
C ILE A 94 -12.36 -1.14 -20.64
N GLN A 95 -12.88 -0.92 -19.42
CA GLN A 95 -14.21 -0.35 -19.21
C GLN A 95 -14.32 1.08 -19.74
N GLN A 96 -13.30 1.92 -19.51
CA GLN A 96 -13.27 3.29 -20.04
C GLN A 96 -13.26 3.29 -21.58
N THR A 97 -12.49 2.39 -22.18
CA THR A 97 -12.47 2.21 -23.63
C THR A 97 -13.86 1.80 -24.13
N ALA A 98 -14.52 0.83 -23.49
CA ALA A 98 -15.87 0.42 -23.85
C ALA A 98 -16.90 1.56 -23.73
N ARG A 99 -16.85 2.37 -22.66
CA ARG A 99 -17.69 3.56 -22.49
C ARG A 99 -17.48 4.57 -23.63
N ASN A 100 -16.23 4.82 -24.01
CA ASN A 100 -15.90 5.73 -25.10
C ASN A 100 -16.45 5.22 -26.44
N LEU A 101 -16.29 3.92 -26.73
CA LEU A 101 -16.81 3.32 -27.96
C LEU A 101 -18.35 3.35 -28.02
N LEU A 102 -19.03 3.12 -26.89
CA LEU A 102 -20.47 3.28 -26.76
C LEU A 102 -20.90 4.73 -27.05
N ALA A 103 -20.20 5.71 -26.49
CA ALA A 103 -20.47 7.13 -26.74
C ALA A 103 -20.23 7.53 -28.20
N MET A 104 -19.34 6.84 -28.91
CA MET A 104 -19.11 6.99 -30.35
C MET A 104 -20.17 6.28 -31.21
N GLY A 105 -21.13 5.59 -30.60
CA GLY A 105 -22.23 4.92 -31.30
C GLY A 105 -21.85 3.57 -31.91
N LEU A 106 -20.76 2.93 -31.46
CA LEU A 106 -20.41 1.58 -31.92
C LEU A 106 -21.39 0.55 -31.36
N ASP A 107 -21.61 -0.50 -32.14
CA ASP A 107 -22.50 -1.59 -31.76
C ASP A 107 -21.91 -2.39 -30.56
N PRO A 108 -22.72 -2.74 -29.54
CA PRO A 108 -22.26 -3.49 -28.37
C PRO A 108 -21.54 -4.82 -28.70
N GLN A 109 -21.88 -5.50 -29.80
CA GLN A 109 -21.20 -6.72 -30.23
C GLN A 109 -19.78 -6.45 -30.73
N GLN A 110 -19.59 -5.32 -31.43
CA GLN A 110 -18.27 -4.88 -31.88
C GLN A 110 -17.39 -4.48 -30.70
N ILE A 111 -17.98 -3.81 -29.71
CA ILE A 111 -17.30 -3.41 -28.48
C ILE A 111 -16.89 -4.66 -27.67
N ALA A 112 -17.76 -5.66 -27.55
CA ALA A 112 -17.43 -6.94 -26.90
C ALA A 112 -16.21 -7.60 -27.53
N THR A 113 -16.20 -7.66 -28.87
CA THR A 113 -15.08 -8.21 -29.65
C THR A 113 -13.78 -7.43 -29.42
N ALA A 114 -13.84 -6.09 -29.40
CA ALA A 114 -12.66 -5.23 -29.28
C ALA A 114 -12.07 -5.17 -27.86
N THR A 115 -12.92 -5.29 -26.84
CA THR A 115 -12.55 -5.06 -25.43
C THR A 115 -12.42 -6.35 -24.63
N GLY A 116 -12.94 -7.47 -25.16
CA GLY A 116 -13.03 -8.74 -24.43
C GLY A 116 -14.08 -8.75 -23.32
N LEU A 117 -14.90 -7.70 -23.20
CA LEU A 117 -16.02 -7.64 -22.26
C LEU A 117 -17.21 -8.47 -22.77
N THR A 118 -18.02 -8.96 -21.85
CA THR A 118 -19.30 -9.58 -22.19
C THR A 118 -20.33 -8.51 -22.57
N LEU A 119 -21.35 -8.91 -23.34
CA LEU A 119 -22.47 -8.02 -23.66
C LEU A 119 -23.18 -7.52 -22.40
N GLU A 120 -23.25 -8.34 -21.34
CA GLU A 120 -23.83 -7.94 -20.06
C GLU A 120 -23.01 -6.84 -19.39
N GLN A 121 -21.68 -6.99 -19.35
CA GLN A 121 -20.77 -5.97 -18.83
C GLN A 121 -20.91 -4.66 -19.62
N ILE A 122 -21.03 -4.72 -20.94
CA ILE A 122 -21.21 -3.53 -21.78
C ILE A 122 -22.56 -2.85 -21.52
N ARG A 123 -23.63 -3.61 -21.35
CA ARG A 123 -24.96 -3.07 -21.01
C ARG A 123 -24.97 -2.39 -19.65
N GLN A 124 -24.24 -2.93 -18.66
CA GLN A 124 -24.09 -2.29 -17.35
C GLN A 124 -23.36 -0.94 -17.43
N LEU A 125 -22.53 -0.70 -18.45
CA LEU A 125 -21.86 0.59 -18.67
C LEU A 125 -22.76 1.66 -19.32
N GLN A 126 -23.94 1.29 -19.82
CA GLN A 126 -24.93 2.21 -20.42
C GLN A 126 -25.89 2.84 -19.40
N ASN A 127 -25.93 2.29 -18.18
CA ASN A 127 -26.70 2.82 -17.04
C ASN A 127 -25.87 3.84 -16.25
#